data_AF-A0A378B911-F1
#
_entry.id   AF-A0A378B911-F1
#
_cell.length_a   1.000
_cell.length_b   1.000
_cell.length_c   1.000
_cell.angle_alpha   90.00
_cell.angle_beta   90.00
_cell.angle_gamma   90.00
#
_symmetry.space_group_name_H-M   'P 1'
#
loop_
_entity.id
_entity.type
_entity.pdbx_description
1 polymer ?
#
loop_
_entity_poly.entity_id
_entity_poly.type
_entity_poly.pdbx_seq_one_letter_code
_entity_poly.pdbx_strand_id
1 'polypeptide(L)'
;MLITASTNPFYSELVRGVERSCFERGYSLVLCNTEGDEQRMNRNLETLMQKRVDGLLLLCTETHQPSPEIMQRYPSVPTVMMDWAPFDGDSDLISG
;
A
#
# COMPACT_ATOMS: atom_id res chain seq x y z
N MET A 1 0.28 1.47 4.72
CA MET A 1 1.08 1.69 3.51
C MET A 1 1.99 0.48 3.31
N LEU A 2 1.92 -0.15 2.15
CA LEU A 2 2.81 -1.23 1.72
C LEU A 2 3.74 -0.72 0.63
N ILE A 3 5.02 -1.07 0.73
CA ILE A 3 6.05 -0.72 -0.25
C ILE A 3 6.83 -1.97 -0.67
N THR A 4 7.10 -2.13 -1.97
CA THR A 4 7.82 -3.31 -2.49
C THR A 4 9.34 -3.15 -2.54
N ALA A 5 9.88 -1.96 -2.81
CA ALA A 5 11.32 -1.76 -2.88
C ALA A 5 11.74 -0.53 -2.07
N SER A 6 12.19 -0.71 -0.83
CA SER A 6 12.58 0.41 0.05
C SER A 6 13.90 1.11 -0.30
N THR A 7 14.66 0.62 -1.27
CA THR A 7 16.03 1.08 -1.57
C THR A 7 16.11 2.23 -2.57
N ASN A 8 15.01 2.64 -3.20
CA ASN A 8 15.02 3.84 -4.06
C ASN A 8 14.95 5.11 -3.18
N PRO A 9 15.91 6.04 -3.30
CA PRO A 9 15.92 7.30 -2.55
C PRO A 9 14.62 8.10 -2.63
N PHE A 10 13.89 7.99 -3.75
CA PHE A 10 12.61 8.68 -3.97
C PHE A 10 11.53 8.28 -2.94
N TYR A 11 11.51 7.03 -2.47
CA TYR A 11 10.49 6.59 -1.52
C TYR A 11 10.64 7.22 -0.14
N SER A 12 11.84 7.59 0.26
CA SER A 12 12.07 8.20 1.56
C SER A 12 11.36 9.55 1.70
N GLU A 13 11.36 10.35 0.62
CA GLU A 13 10.66 11.63 0.57
C GLU A 13 9.15 11.43 0.49
N LEU A 14 8.70 10.46 -0.31
CA LEU A 14 7.28 10.10 -0.42
C LEU A 14 6.71 9.63 0.93
N VAL A 15 7.37 8.68 1.60
CA VAL A 15 6.95 8.19 2.93
C VAL A 15 6.91 9.34 3.93
N ARG A 16 7.90 10.25 3.91
CA ARG A 16 7.89 11.44 4.75
C ARG A 16 6.71 12.36 4.46
N GLY A 17 6.37 12.57 3.19
CA GLY A 17 5.20 13.36 2.79
C GLY A 17 3.89 12.73 3.27
N VAL A 18 3.73 11.43 3.09
CA VAL A 18 2.56 10.66 3.56
C VAL A 18 2.46 10.69 5.08
N GLU A 19 3.55 10.38 5.78
CA GLU A 19 3.60 10.39 7.25
C GLU A 19 3.22 11.76 7.82
N ARG A 20 3.78 12.83 7.25
CA ARG A 20 3.46 14.21 7.65
C ARG A 20 1.98 14.52 7.44
N SER A 21 1.42 14.17 6.28
CA SER A 21 0.01 14.39 5.97
C SER A 21 -0.93 13.60 6.91
N CYS A 22 -0.58 12.34 7.20
CA CYS A 22 -1.29 11.53 8.18
C CYS A 22 -1.23 12.18 9.56
N PHE A 23 -0.04 12.58 10.01
CA PHE A 23 0.18 13.20 11.31
C PHE A 23 -0.60 14.51 11.48
N GLU A 24 -0.53 15.42 10.50
CA GLU A 24 -1.24 16.70 10.50
C GLU A 24 -2.78 16.53 10.58
N ARG A 25 -3.29 15.37 10.15
CA ARG A 25 -4.72 15.02 10.18
C ARG A 25 -5.11 14.08 11.32
N GLY A 26 -4.18 13.72 12.20
CA GLY A 26 -4.42 12.83 13.35
C GLY A 26 -4.49 11.34 13.01
N TYR A 27 -4.05 10.93 11.82
CA TYR A 27 -3.96 9.52 11.42
C TYR A 27 -2.63 8.90 11.85
N SER A 28 -2.68 7.61 12.20
CA SER A 28 -1.48 6.79 12.41
C SER A 28 -1.08 6.09 11.12
N LEU A 29 0.18 6.25 10.70
CA LEU A 29 0.71 5.52 9.54
C LEU A 29 1.32 4.19 9.99
N VAL A 30 0.83 3.08 9.43
CA VAL A 30 1.50 1.78 9.51
C VAL A 30 2.23 1.54 8.19
N LEU A 31 3.56 1.44 8.25
CA LEU A 31 4.42 1.19 7.10
C LEU A 31 4.90 -0.27 7.11
N CYS A 32 4.75 -0.96 5.98
CA CYS A 32 5.21 -2.32 5.77
C CYS A 32 6.08 -2.38 4.53
N ASN A 33 7.32 -2.86 4.67
CA ASN A 33 8.22 -3.13 3.57
C ASN A 33 8.16 -4.61 3.20
N THR A 34 7.95 -4.92 1.93
CA THR A 34 7.87 -6.31 1.45
C THR A 34 9.19 -6.79 0.86
N GLU A 35 10.16 -5.90 0.61
CA GLU A 35 11.49 -6.24 0.04
C GLU A 35 11.41 -7.04 -1.27
N GLY A 36 10.33 -6.87 -2.05
CA GLY A 36 10.10 -7.62 -3.29
C GLY A 36 9.72 -9.08 -3.03
N ASP A 37 9.21 -9.41 -1.85
CA ASP A 37 8.73 -10.76 -1.54
C ASP A 37 7.19 -10.77 -1.53
N GLU A 38 6.62 -11.55 -2.44
CA GLU A 38 5.17 -11.67 -2.63
C GLU A 38 4.48 -12.31 -1.41
N GLN A 39 5.11 -13.30 -0.76
CA GLN A 39 4.54 -13.92 0.44
C GLN A 39 4.51 -12.92 1.59
N ARG A 40 5.57 -12.13 1.77
CA ARG A 40 5.60 -11.05 2.76
C ARG A 40 4.54 -10.00 2.47
N MET A 41 4.37 -9.62 1.22
CA MET A 41 3.34 -8.67 0.81
C MET A 41 1.95 -9.16 1.19
N ASN A 42 1.58 -10.37 0.78
CA ASN A 42 0.25 -10.93 1.08
C ASN A 42 0.02 -11.07 2.59
N ARG A 43 1.04 -11.49 3.35
CA ARG A 43 0.95 -11.57 4.82
C ARG A 43 0.77 -10.20 5.47
N ASN A 44 1.53 -9.19 5.03
CA ASN A 44 1.39 -7.84 5.56
C ASN A 44 0.05 -7.22 5.18
N LEU A 45 -0.42 -7.45 3.95
CA LEU A 45 -1.74 -7.04 3.50
C LEU A 45 -2.84 -7.62 4.40
N GLU A 46 -2.84 -8.95 4.62
CA GLU A 46 -3.79 -9.61 5.52
C GLU A 46 -3.73 -9.02 6.94
N THR A 47 -2.53 -8.76 7.44
CA THR A 47 -2.32 -8.16 8.78
C THR A 47 -2.92 -6.76 8.88
N LEU A 48 -2.75 -5.93 7.85
CA LEU A 48 -3.34 -4.59 7.80
C LEU A 48 -4.87 -4.67 7.75
N MET A 49 -5.42 -5.56 6.94
CA MET A 49 -6.87 -5.77 6.87
C MET A 49 -7.45 -6.24 8.21
N GLN A 50 -6.78 -7.20 8.88
CA GLN A 50 -7.17 -7.67 10.21
C GLN A 50 -7.10 -6.58 11.29
N LYS A 51 -6.16 -5.63 11.14
CA LYS A 51 -6.07 -4.44 12.01
C LYS A 51 -7.16 -3.39 11.73
N ARG A 52 -8.03 -3.63 10.75
CA ARG A 52 -9.13 -2.71 10.34
C ARG A 52 -8.60 -1.31 10.04
N VAL A 53 -7.57 -1.23 9.20
CA VAL A 53 -7.08 0.06 8.71
C VAL A 53 -8.18 0.81 7.96
N ASP A 54 -8.24 2.12 8.15
CA ASP A 54 -9.24 2.99 7.51
C ASP A 54 -8.97 3.20 6.00
N GLY A 55 -7.77 2.87 5.54
CA GLY A 55 -7.36 2.97 4.15
C GLY A 55 -6.01 2.34 3.89
N LEU A 56 -5.76 2.03 2.62
CA LEU A 56 -4.57 1.34 2.17
C LEU A 56 -3.87 2.14 1.06
N LEU A 57 -2.56 2.33 1.24
CA LEU A 57 -1.67 2.87 0.22
C LEU A 57 -0.76 1.72 -0.24
N LEU A 58 -0.80 1.41 -1.53
CA LEU A 58 -0.01 0.34 -2.16
C LEU A 58 0.99 0.95 -3.14
N LEU A 59 2.27 0.77 -2.85
CA LEU A 59 3.37 1.05 -3.76
C LEU A 59 3.95 -0.30 -4.17
N CYS A 60 3.47 -0.80 -5.31
CA CYS A 60 3.79 -2.11 -5.83
C CYS A 60 4.39 -1.99 -7.23
N THR A 61 5.20 -2.98 -7.61
CA THR A 61 5.74 -3.08 -8.98
C THR A 61 4.91 -4.08 -9.78
N GLU A 62 4.95 -4.02 -11.11
CA GLU A 62 4.32 -5.00 -12.03
C GLU A 62 4.56 -6.46 -11.63
N THR A 63 5.76 -6.74 -11.12
CA THR A 63 6.24 -8.08 -10.74
C THR A 63 5.76 -8.56 -9.38
N HIS A 64 5.27 -7.69 -8.51
CA HIS A 64 4.87 -8.03 -7.14
C HIS A 64 3.49 -7.43 -6.85
N GLN A 65 2.46 -8.18 -7.23
CA GLN A 65 1.06 -7.76 -7.18
C GLN A 65 0.36 -8.29 -5.93
N PRO A 66 -0.43 -7.45 -5.23
CA PRO A 66 -1.21 -7.91 -4.08
C PRO A 66 -2.21 -8.99 -4.52
N SER A 67 -2.48 -9.98 -3.65
CA SER A 67 -3.46 -11.02 -3.97
C SER A 67 -4.86 -10.43 -4.20
N PRO A 68 -5.48 -10.66 -5.37
CA PRO A 68 -6.84 -10.19 -5.66
C PRO A 68 -7.87 -10.75 -4.69
N GLU A 69 -7.66 -11.99 -4.22
CA GLU A 69 -8.55 -12.68 -3.29
C GLU A 69 -8.60 -11.98 -1.93
N ILE A 70 -7.46 -11.46 -1.46
CA ILE A 70 -7.38 -10.69 -0.23
C ILE A 70 -8.10 -9.36 -0.42
N MET A 71 -7.85 -8.66 -1.53
CA MET A 71 -8.50 -7.39 -1.84
C MET A 71 -10.03 -7.53 -1.92
N GLN A 72 -10.53 -8.56 -2.60
CA GLN A 72 -11.97 -8.84 -2.73
C GLN A 72 -12.65 -9.21 -1.41
N ARG A 73 -11.89 -9.73 -0.42
CA ARG A 73 -12.40 -10.04 0.91
C ARG A 73 -12.66 -8.78 1.75
N TYR A 74 -12.00 -7.68 1.42
CA TYR A 74 -12.08 -6.41 2.15
C TYR A 74 -12.44 -5.22 1.24
N PRO A 75 -13.57 -5.29 0.50
CA PRO A 75 -13.91 -4.30 -0.53
C PRO A 75 -14.22 -2.91 0.04
N SER A 76 -14.48 -2.80 1.34
CA SER A 76 -14.79 -1.54 2.00
C SER A 76 -13.57 -0.70 2.35
N VAL A 77 -12.35 -1.24 2.24
CA VAL A 77 -11.13 -0.51 2.58
C VAL A 77 -10.67 0.28 1.36
N PRO A 78 -10.74 1.63 1.39
CA PRO A 78 -10.32 2.44 0.26
C PRO A 78 -8.84 2.21 0.00
N THR A 79 -8.51 1.89 -1.24
CA THR A 79 -7.16 1.50 -1.64
C THR A 79 -6.67 2.41 -2.75
N VAL A 80 -5.53 3.05 -2.52
CA VAL A 80 -4.84 3.89 -3.50
C VAL A 80 -3.58 3.16 -3.94
N MET A 81 -3.41 3.03 -5.25
CA MET A 81 -2.22 2.43 -5.87
C MET A 81 -1.36 3.54 -6.46
N MET A 82 -0.05 3.46 -6.24
CA MET A 82 0.92 4.44 -6.73
C MET A 82 1.86 3.79 -7.73
N ASP A 83 2.22 4.54 -8.76
CA ASP A 83 3.09 4.17 -9.89
C ASP A 83 2.42 3.17 -10.87
N TRP A 84 1.85 2.08 -10.34
CA TRP A 84 1.25 1.04 -11.16
C TRP A 84 0.07 0.34 -10.47
N ALA A 85 -0.97 -0.02 -11.26
CA ALA A 85 -2.14 -0.78 -10.80
C ALA A 85 -2.35 -2.05 -11.66
N PRO A 86 -2.46 -3.25 -11.06
CA PRO A 86 -2.83 -4.48 -11.75
C PRO A 86 -4.32 -4.56 -12.10
N PHE A 87 -5.16 -3.74 -11.49
CA PHE A 87 -6.61 -3.94 -11.45
C PHE A 87 -7.35 -2.73 -12.00
N ASP A 88 -8.29 -2.96 -12.92
CA ASP A 88 -9.29 -1.98 -13.38
C ASP A 88 -10.44 -1.78 -12.35
N GLY A 89 -10.13 -1.81 -11.04
CA GLY A 89 -11.11 -1.76 -9.95
C GLY A 89 -11.34 -0.36 -9.36
N ASP A 90 -12.10 -0.28 -8.25
CA ASP A 90 -12.37 0.94 -7.45
C ASP A 90 -11.12 1.51 -6.73
N SER A 91 -9.93 1.33 -7.29
CA SER A 91 -8.68 1.83 -6.74
C SER A 91 -8.25 3.10 -7.48
N ASP A 92 -7.97 4.16 -6.72
CA ASP A 92 -7.38 5.37 -7.28
C ASP A 92 -5.92 5.11 -7.65
N LEU A 93 -5.55 5.36 -8.91
CA LEU A 93 -4.18 5.27 -9.41
C LEU A 93 -3.54 6.66 -9.45
N ILE A 94 -2.36 6.78 -8.83
CA ILE A 94 -1.49 7.96 -8.95
C ILE A 94 -0.24 7.54 -9.73
N SER A 95 -0.16 7.95 -11.00
CA SER A 95 1.02 7.84 -11.85
C SER A 95 1.53 9.23 -12.25
N GLY A 96 2.85 9.37 -12.34
CA GLY A 96 3.54 10.61 -12.72
C GLY A 96 4.18 10.51 -14.09
#